data_AF-A0A940IEV7-F1
#
_entry.id   AF-A0A940IEV7-F1
#
_cell.length_a   1.000
_cell.length_b   1.000
_cell.length_c   1.000
_cell.angle_alpha   90.00
_cell.angle_beta   90.00
_cell.angle_gamma   90.00
#
_symmetry.space_group_name_H-M   'P 1'
#
loop_
_entity.id
_entity.type
_entity.pdbx_description
1 polymer ?
#
loop_
_entity_poly.entity_id
_entity_poly.type
_entity_poly.pdbx_seq_one_letter_code
_entity_poly.pdbx_strand_id
1 'polypeptide(L)'
;MLQMFNQNISRVTVILSLITVVLLLISIVLINNTIRLSVYSKRFIINTMKLVGAKAGFIRRPFICRSVLNGVIAALIALVLLAGTTYYLQSEIGATFDMYRLSIILPVVAVVFVFSILITYLATFFSVSRYIRMKTDHLYFI
;
A
#
# COMPACT_ATOMS: atom_id res chain seq x y z
N MET A 1 10.44 18.50 33.16
CA MET A 1 10.79 18.68 31.73
C MET A 1 10.54 17.42 30.92
N LEU A 2 11.09 16.25 31.30
CA LEU A 2 10.96 15.00 30.53
C LEU A 2 9.51 14.48 30.34
N GLN A 3 8.62 14.65 31.33
CA GLN A 3 7.23 14.21 31.22
C GLN A 3 6.41 15.01 30.18
N MET A 4 6.72 16.30 29.99
CA MET A 4 6.05 17.15 29.00
C MET A 4 6.44 16.75 27.56
N PHE A 5 7.69 16.32 27.35
CA PHE A 5 8.14 15.80 26.05
C PHE A 5 7.48 14.47 25.69
N ASN A 6 7.38 13.54 26.63
CA ASN A 6 6.81 12.21 26.38
C ASN A 6 5.32 12.28 25.99
N GLN A 7 4.56 13.18 26.64
CA GLN A 7 3.15 13.40 26.32
C GLN A 7 2.96 14.03 24.92
N ASN A 8 3.84 14.96 24.53
CA ASN A 8 3.81 15.56 23.20
C ASN A 8 4.14 14.55 22.10
N ILE A 9 5.15 13.70 22.29
CA ILE A 9 5.50 12.64 21.34
C ILE A 9 4.33 11.68 21.16
N SER A 10 3.70 11.25 22.25
CA SER A 10 2.54 10.35 22.20
C SER A 10 1.37 10.96 21.41
N ARG A 11 1.09 12.26 21.60
CA ARG A 11 0.05 12.97 20.84
C ARG A 11 0.35 13.01 19.34
N VAL A 12 1.61 13.30 18.97
CA VAL A 12 2.03 13.33 17.56
C VAL A 12 1.90 11.95 16.91
N THR A 13 2.33 10.88 17.60
CA THR A 13 2.19 9.50 17.10
C THR A 13 0.73 9.13 16.86
N VAL A 14 -0.18 9.50 17.78
CA VAL A 14 -1.63 9.24 17.62
C VAL A 14 -2.19 9.99 16.41
N ILE A 15 -1.86 11.27 16.25
CA ILE A 15 -2.33 12.07 15.11
C ILE A 15 -1.83 11.50 13.78
N LEU A 16 -0.55 11.11 13.70
CA LEU A 16 0.01 10.49 12.49
C LEU A 16 -0.68 9.16 12.17
N SER A 17 -0.93 8.32 13.18
CA SER A 17 -1.63 7.05 12.99
C SER A 17 -3.04 7.24 12.44
N LEU A 18 -3.77 8.27 12.92
CA LEU A 18 -5.10 8.61 12.43
C LEU A 18 -5.04 9.01 10.94
N ILE A 19 -4.08 9.85 10.57
CA ILE A 19 -3.87 10.28 9.18
C ILE A 19 -3.57 9.06 8.29
N THR A 20 -2.71 8.13 8.74
CA THR A 20 -2.40 6.90 7.99
C THR A 20 -3.65 6.07 7.71
N VAL A 21 -4.53 5.90 8.71
CA VAL A 21 -5.78 5.14 8.55
C VAL A 21 -6.71 5.82 7.53
N VAL A 22 -6.85 7.14 7.59
CA VAL A 22 -7.66 7.91 6.64
C VAL A 22 -7.11 7.78 5.21
N LEU A 23 -5.80 7.89 5.01
CA LEU A 23 -5.17 7.71 3.71
C LEU A 23 -5.41 6.30 3.15
N LEU A 24 -5.36 5.28 4.01
CA LEU A 24 -5.65 3.90 3.63
C LEU A 24 -7.09 3.78 3.11
N LEU A 25 -8.06 4.37 3.80
CA LEU A 25 -9.46 4.39 3.35
C LEU A 25 -9.63 5.09 1.99
N ILE A 26 -8.98 6.24 1.79
CA ILE A 26 -9.01 6.97 0.50
C ILE A 26 -8.45 6.09 -0.61
N SER A 27 -7.33 5.39 -0.36
CA SER A 27 -6.72 4.47 -1.32
C SER A 27 -7.68 3.35 -1.73
N ILE A 28 -8.42 2.76 -0.78
CA ILE A 28 -9.44 1.73 -1.06
C ILE A 28 -10.54 2.29 -1.98
N VAL A 29 -11.04 3.49 -1.71
CA VAL A 29 -12.09 4.14 -2.52
C VAL A 29 -11.58 4.39 -3.94
N LEU A 30 -10.35 4.89 -4.09
CA LEU A 30 -9.75 5.15 -5.39
C LEU A 30 -9.60 3.87 -6.21
N ILE A 31 -9.12 2.78 -5.60
CA ILE A 31 -9.01 1.47 -6.25
C ILE A 31 -10.38 0.99 -6.76
N ASN A 32 -11.44 1.13 -5.95
CA ASN A 32 -12.80 0.76 -6.37
C ASN A 32 -13.24 1.55 -7.61
N ASN A 33 -12.99 2.85 -7.64
CA ASN A 33 -13.31 3.69 -8.79
C ASN A 33 -12.47 3.33 -10.02
N THR A 34 -11.18 3.05 -9.84
CA THR A 34 -10.28 2.62 -10.92
C THR A 34 -10.71 1.29 -11.52
N ILE A 35 -11.11 0.31 -10.70
CA ILE A 35 -11.58 -0.99 -11.19
C ILE A 35 -12.86 -0.81 -12.02
N ARG A 36 -13.82 -0.01 -11.55
CA ARG A 36 -15.05 0.31 -12.30
C ARG A 36 -14.73 0.92 -13.67
N LEU A 37 -13.83 1.90 -13.71
CA LEU A 37 -13.40 2.55 -14.94
C LEU A 37 -12.69 1.56 -15.90
N SER A 38 -11.83 0.69 -15.34
CA SER A 38 -11.08 -0.29 -16.13
C SER A 38 -11.99 -1.37 -16.72
N VAL A 39 -13.03 -1.80 -16.00
CA VAL A 39 -14.07 -2.71 -16.51
C VAL A 39 -14.85 -2.07 -17.67
N TYR A 40 -15.23 -0.80 -17.55
CA TYR A 40 -15.91 -0.09 -18.62
C TYR A 40 -15.05 0.03 -19.88
N SER A 41 -13.75 0.37 -19.71
CA SER A 41 -12.80 0.51 -20.82
C SER A 41 -12.45 -0.83 -21.50
N LYS A 42 -12.44 -1.94 -20.76
CA LYS A 42 -12.09 -3.29 -21.28
C LYS A 42 -13.29 -4.20 -21.50
N ARG A 43 -14.48 -3.65 -21.76
CA ARG A 43 -15.72 -4.41 -21.98
C ARG A 43 -15.57 -5.53 -23.03
N PHE A 44 -14.82 -5.28 -24.10
CA PHE A 44 -14.62 -6.24 -25.19
C PHE A 44 -13.70 -7.41 -24.78
N ILE A 45 -12.64 -7.13 -24.02
CA ILE A 45 -11.69 -8.13 -23.52
C ILE A 45 -12.37 -9.06 -22.49
N ILE A 46 -13.28 -8.53 -21.67
CA ILE A 46 -14.04 -9.34 -20.72
C ILE A 46 -14.99 -10.28 -21.48
N ASN A 47 -15.61 -9.82 -22.57
CA ASN A 47 -16.53 -10.63 -23.36
C ASN A 47 -15.78 -11.77 -24.09
N THR A 48 -14.62 -11.49 -24.67
CA THR A 48 -13.77 -12.54 -25.26
C THR A 48 -13.22 -13.51 -24.21
N MET A 49 -12.81 -13.05 -23.02
CA MET A 49 -12.38 -13.96 -21.93
C MET A 49 -13.51 -14.87 -21.42
N LYS A 50 -14.76 -14.38 -21.37
CA LYS A 50 -15.91 -15.19 -20.99
C LYS A 50 -16.24 -16.27 -22.04
N LEU A 51 -16.08 -15.96 -23.33
CA LEU A 51 -16.32 -16.90 -24.44
C LEU A 51 -15.35 -18.09 -24.44
N VAL A 52 -14.16 -17.93 -23.87
CA VAL A 52 -13.16 -19.02 -23.72
C VAL A 52 -13.25 -19.71 -22.35
N GLY A 53 -14.29 -19.42 -21.55
CA GLY A 53 -14.52 -20.08 -20.26
C GLY A 53 -13.60 -19.62 -19.11
N ALA A 54 -13.00 -18.43 -19.21
CA ALA A 54 -12.05 -17.97 -18.20
C ALA A 54 -12.71 -17.75 -16.83
N LYS A 55 -12.23 -18.45 -15.80
CA LYS A 55 -12.70 -18.32 -14.41
C LYS A 55 -12.44 -16.92 -13.85
N ALA A 56 -13.29 -16.46 -12.92
CA ALA A 56 -13.17 -15.15 -12.25
C ALA A 56 -11.79 -14.87 -11.61
N GLY A 57 -11.01 -15.90 -11.28
CA GLY A 57 -9.62 -15.77 -10.81
C GLY A 57 -8.63 -15.27 -11.88
N PHE A 58 -8.87 -15.56 -13.16
CA PHE A 58 -8.01 -15.08 -14.26
C PHE A 58 -8.12 -13.56 -14.43
N ILE A 59 -9.28 -13.00 -14.10
CA ILE A 59 -9.54 -11.54 -14.13
C ILE A 59 -8.86 -10.82 -12.95
N ARG A 60 -8.68 -11.49 -11.79
CA ARG A 60 -8.03 -10.90 -10.60
C ARG A 60 -6.51 -10.82 -10.70
N ARG A 61 -5.88 -11.81 -11.32
CA ARG A 61 -4.41 -11.93 -11.41
C ARG A 61 -3.69 -10.67 -11.88
N PRO A 62 -4.08 -9.99 -12.99
CA PRO A 62 -3.35 -8.82 -13.45
C PRO A 62 -3.39 -7.65 -12.46
N PHE A 63 -4.49 -7.49 -11.70
CA PHE A 63 -4.60 -6.43 -10.70
C PHE A 63 -3.69 -6.70 -9.50
N ILE A 64 -3.65 -7.94 -9.00
CA ILE A 64 -2.79 -8.31 -7.87
C ILE A 64 -1.31 -8.15 -8.24
N CYS A 65 -0.89 -8.60 -9.44
CA CYS A 65 0.48 -8.40 -9.91
C CYS A 65 0.87 -6.92 -10.00
N ARG A 66 -0.03 -6.07 -10.53
CA ARG A 66 0.19 -4.61 -10.60
C ARG A 66 0.41 -4.02 -9.21
N SER A 67 -0.39 -4.44 -8.23
CA SER A 67 -0.29 -3.96 -6.86
C SER A 67 0.97 -4.42 -6.13
N VAL A 68 1.40 -5.68 -6.32
CA VAL A 68 2.67 -6.15 -5.75
C VAL A 68 3.84 -5.33 -6.29
N LEU A 69 3.85 -5.05 -7.60
CA LEU A 69 4.89 -4.23 -8.23
C LEU A 69 4.89 -2.79 -7.68
N ASN A 70 3.71 -2.20 -7.49
CA ASN A 70 3.58 -0.90 -6.82
C ASN A 70 4.07 -0.95 -5.35
N GLY A 71 3.81 -2.05 -4.62
CA GLY A 71 4.28 -2.24 -3.25
C GLY A 71 5.81 -2.31 -3.15
N VAL A 72 6.47 -2.97 -4.11
CA VAL A 72 7.95 -3.00 -4.20
C VAL A 72 8.51 -1.60 -4.47
N ILE A 73 7.91 -0.85 -5.39
CA ILE A 73 8.33 0.54 -5.68
C ILE A 73 8.15 1.42 -4.43
N ALA A 74 7.02 1.27 -3.72
CA ALA A 74 6.78 2.01 -2.48
C ALA A 74 7.80 1.67 -1.39
N ALA A 75 8.18 0.40 -1.24
CA ALA A 75 9.21 -0.02 -0.29
C ALA A 75 10.57 0.62 -0.60
N LEU A 76 10.97 0.64 -1.89
CA LEU A 76 12.21 1.29 -2.31
C LEU A 76 12.20 2.79 -2.00
N ILE A 77 11.10 3.49 -2.29
CA ILE A 77 10.96 4.91 -1.98
C ILE A 77 11.05 5.15 -0.46
N ALA A 78 10.39 4.32 0.34
CA ALA A 78 10.42 4.42 1.79
C ALA A 78 11.84 4.23 2.36
N LEU A 79 12.60 3.28 1.83
CA LEU A 79 13.99 3.05 2.23
C LEU A 79 14.91 4.23 1.89
N VAL A 80 14.75 4.81 0.70
CA VAL A 80 15.51 6.00 0.29
C VAL A 80 15.20 7.18 1.21
N LEU A 81 13.93 7.42 1.50
CA LEU A 81 13.52 8.47 2.43
C LEU A 81 14.05 8.23 3.85
N LEU A 82 13.96 7.00 4.35
CA LEU A 82 14.46 6.63 5.67
C LEU A 82 15.96 6.87 5.76
N ALA A 83 16.73 6.39 4.78
CA ALA A 83 18.18 6.61 4.69
C ALA A 83 18.52 8.11 4.63
N GLY A 84 17.81 8.87 3.81
CA GLY A 84 18.00 10.32 3.67
C GLY A 84 17.71 11.09 4.96
N THR A 85 16.61 10.77 5.66
CA THR A 85 16.28 11.39 6.95
C THR A 85 17.30 11.03 8.02
N THR A 86 17.77 9.77 8.07
CA THR A 86 18.80 9.37 9.05
C THR A 86 20.13 10.07 8.80
N TYR A 87 20.52 10.23 7.53
CA TYR A 87 21.73 10.96 7.16
C TYR A 87 21.64 12.45 7.53
N TYR A 88 20.50 13.08 7.24
CA TYR A 88 20.26 14.48 7.57
C TYR A 88 20.30 14.72 9.08
N LEU A 89 19.64 13.87 9.87
CA LEU A 89 19.71 13.95 11.33
C LEU A 89 21.15 13.82 11.82
N GLN A 90 21.90 12.84 11.34
CA GLN A 90 23.27 12.61 11.81
C GLN A 90 24.19 13.83 11.58
N SER A 91 24.00 14.54 10.46
CA SER A 91 24.75 15.78 10.15
C SER A 91 24.47 16.91 11.14
N GLU A 92 23.23 17.03 11.65
CA GLU A 92 22.80 18.15 12.51
C GLU A 92 23.10 17.92 14.00
N ILE A 93 22.94 16.69 14.49
CA ILE A 93 23.11 16.37 15.93
C ILE A 93 24.50 15.80 16.27
N GLY A 94 25.37 15.56 15.29
CA GLY A 94 26.75 15.08 15.48
C GLY A 94 26.87 13.72 16.19
N ALA A 95 25.75 13.08 16.50
CA ALA A 95 25.69 11.82 17.19
C ALA A 95 26.01 10.70 16.19
N THR A 96 27.20 10.10 16.33
CA THR A 96 27.55 8.85 15.68
C THR A 96 26.73 7.73 16.33
N PHE A 97 25.42 7.69 16.09
CA PHE A 97 24.65 6.52 16.41
C PHE A 97 25.21 5.37 15.57
N ASP A 98 25.42 4.22 16.23
CA ASP A 98 25.94 2.97 15.66
C ASP A 98 24.92 2.31 14.68
N MET A 99 24.12 3.13 13.99
CA MET A 99 23.01 2.76 13.12
C MET A 99 23.46 2.08 11.82
N TYR A 100 24.73 2.20 11.46
CA TYR A 100 25.31 1.50 10.31
C TYR A 100 25.68 0.04 10.60
N ARG A 101 25.45 -0.46 11.83
CA ARG A 101 25.60 -1.89 12.10
C ARG A 101 24.66 -2.69 11.22
N LEU A 102 25.22 -3.69 10.54
CA LEU A 102 24.48 -4.65 9.71
C LEU A 102 23.33 -5.31 10.49
N SER A 103 23.52 -5.52 11.79
CA SER A 103 22.52 -6.08 12.71
C SER A 103 21.26 -5.23 12.87
N ILE A 104 21.32 -3.92 12.58
CA ILE A 104 20.19 -2.99 12.71
C ILE A 104 19.57 -2.71 11.33
N ILE A 105 20.40 -2.49 10.30
CA ILE A 105 19.92 -2.18 8.94
C ILE A 105 19.16 -3.36 8.35
N LEU A 106 19.70 -4.58 8.45
CA LEU A 106 19.12 -5.76 7.81
C LEU A 106 17.67 -6.03 8.27
N PRO A 107 17.36 -6.07 9.59
CA PRO A 107 15.97 -6.28 10.03
C PRO A 107 15.07 -5.08 9.69
N VAL A 108 15.55 -3.84 9.73
CA VAL A 108 14.74 -2.66 9.36
C VAL A 108 14.33 -2.74 7.90
N VAL A 109 15.26 -3.05 6.99
CA VAL A 109 14.97 -3.22 5.56
C VAL A 109 13.97 -4.35 5.33
N ALA A 110 14.17 -5.49 6.00
CA ALA A 110 13.27 -6.63 5.88
C ALA A 110 11.85 -6.28 6.36
N VAL A 111 11.72 -5.64 7.52
CA VAL A 111 10.43 -5.22 8.07
C VAL A 111 9.74 -4.22 7.14
N VAL A 112 10.44 -3.21 6.64
CA VAL A 112 9.87 -2.23 5.71
C VAL A 112 9.35 -2.92 4.45
N PHE A 113 10.14 -3.79 3.82
CA PHE A 113 9.71 -4.53 2.63
C PHE A 113 8.49 -5.41 2.90
N VAL A 114 8.53 -6.20 3.98
CA VAL A 114 7.45 -7.12 4.34
C VAL A 114 6.17 -6.35 4.63
N PHE A 115 6.24 -5.25 5.40
CA PHE A 115 5.08 -4.41 5.69
C PHE A 115 4.54 -3.70 4.45
N SER A 116 5.40 -3.15 3.58
CA SER A 116 4.94 -2.52 2.34
C SER A 116 4.18 -3.50 1.45
N ILE A 117 4.76 -4.69 1.22
CA ILE A 117 4.12 -5.72 0.40
C ILE A 117 2.83 -6.20 1.06
N LEU A 118 2.84 -6.50 2.36
CA LEU A 118 1.65 -6.94 3.09
C LEU A 118 0.55 -5.90 3.03
N ILE A 119 0.82 -4.64 3.36
CA ILE A 119 -0.21 -3.58 3.39
C ILE A 119 -0.79 -3.39 1.99
N THR A 120 0.03 -3.26 0.95
CA THR A 120 -0.47 -3.08 -0.42
C THR A 120 -1.22 -4.31 -0.93
N TYR A 121 -0.77 -5.52 -0.57
CA TYR A 121 -1.45 -6.77 -0.89
C TYR A 121 -2.81 -6.86 -0.19
N LEU A 122 -2.87 -6.65 1.13
CA LEU A 122 -4.13 -6.67 1.90
C LEU A 122 -5.09 -5.59 1.41
N ALA A 123 -4.62 -4.37 1.18
CA ALA A 123 -5.45 -3.27 0.67
C ALA A 123 -6.04 -3.62 -0.71
N THR A 124 -5.22 -4.16 -1.61
CA THR A 124 -5.68 -4.60 -2.94
C THR A 124 -6.63 -5.79 -2.83
N PHE A 125 -6.28 -6.78 -2.01
CA PHE A 125 -7.10 -7.97 -1.81
C PHE A 125 -8.46 -7.60 -1.25
N PHE A 126 -8.55 -6.71 -0.27
CA PHE A 126 -9.80 -6.25 0.30
C PHE A 126 -10.64 -5.48 -0.74
N SER A 127 -10.04 -4.53 -1.47
CA SER A 127 -10.72 -3.76 -2.52
C SER A 127 -11.24 -4.64 -3.67
N VAL A 128 -10.38 -5.50 -4.23
CA VAL A 128 -10.73 -6.40 -5.35
C VAL A 128 -11.70 -7.50 -4.90
N SER A 129 -11.56 -8.00 -3.67
CA SER A 129 -12.44 -9.05 -3.13
C SER A 129 -13.86 -8.55 -2.92
N ARG A 130 -14.02 -7.31 -2.47
CA ARG A 130 -15.32 -6.64 -2.37
C ARG A 130 -15.94 -6.47 -3.76
N TYR A 131 -15.16 -6.03 -4.76
CA TYR A 131 -15.68 -5.78 -6.11
C TYR A 131 -16.13 -7.03 -6.85
N ILE A 132 -15.40 -8.15 -6.73
CA ILE A 132 -15.78 -9.40 -7.42
C ILE A 132 -16.86 -10.19 -6.66
N ARG A 133 -17.10 -9.89 -5.38
CA ARG A 133 -18.30 -10.36 -4.68
C ARG A 133 -19.56 -9.57 -5.07
N MET A 134 -19.43 -8.36 -5.61
CA MET A 134 -20.56 -7.68 -6.24
C MET A 134 -20.78 -8.27 -7.64
N LYS A 135 -21.82 -9.08 -7.75
CA LYS A 135 -22.31 -9.65 -9.00
C LYS A 135 -22.42 -8.56 -10.07
N THR A 136 -21.95 -8.92 -11.26
CA THR A 136 -22.08 -8.19 -12.52
C THR A 136 -23.53 -8.22 -13.04
N ASP A 137 -24.54 -8.06 -12.17
CA ASP A 137 -25.97 -8.23 -12.52
C ASP A 137 -26.78 -6.93 -12.52
N HIS A 138 -26.13 -5.76 -12.46
CA HIS A 138 -26.82 -4.47 -12.69
C HIS A 138 -26.10 -3.54 -13.66
N LEU A 139 -25.14 -4.03 -14.45
CA LEU A 139 -24.47 -3.19 -15.46
C LEU A 139 -25.26 -3.04 -16.78
N TYR A 140 -26.52 -3.51 -16.82
CA TYR A 140 -27.41 -3.37 -17.98
C TYR A 140 -28.70 -2.59 -17.68
N PHE A 141 -28.89 -2.04 -16.49
CA PHE A 141 -29.99 -1.12 -16.21
C PHE A 141 -29.56 -0.06 -15.19
N ILE A 142 -28.96 1.02 -15.68
CA ILE A 142 -29.36 2.43 -15.56
C ILE A 142 -28.29 3.26 -16.29
#